data_AF-A0A151BMX9-F1
#
_entry.id   AF-A0A151BMX9-F1
#
_cell.length_a   1.000
_cell.length_b   1.000
_cell.length_c   1.000
_cell.angle_alpha   90.00
_cell.angle_beta   90.00
_cell.angle_gamma   90.00
#
_symmetry.space_group_name_H-M   'P 1'
#
loop_
_entity.id
_entity.type
_entity.pdbx_description
1 polymer ?
#
loop_
_entity_poly.entity_id
_entity_poly.type
_entity_poly.pdbx_seq_one_letter_code
_entity_poly.pdbx_strand_id
1 'polypeptide(L)'
;MKAGFKVEAFNLVLIKPNICGLYHPSLDLLRSVVRFLEPYSDEIIIGETESMIHSPDEQFERLGVNRLLEEMGGRIRTSDLSREPLVEVNVPKPHVLERLRLPRLLLDADLLVNVPKVGSHSTTVLTCALKNLFGLLPQKRKYSLYHPLGMDNVIADIAQVVKPDLNVVDAGVKVLVGTDALATDIAASRHIGLNPLRIKHLRLVAEDRGAELQDLMRSVPLIEV
;
A
#
# COMPACT_ATOMS: atom_id res chain seq x y z
N MET A 1 14.73 11.02 7.26
CA MET A 1 15.21 9.84 6.49
C MET A 1 15.73 10.31 5.12
N LYS A 2 16.72 9.65 4.49
CA LYS A 2 17.22 10.08 3.15
C LYS A 2 16.14 10.08 2.04
N ALA A 3 15.05 9.34 2.24
CA ALA A 3 13.88 9.32 1.36
C ALA A 3 12.98 10.58 1.46
N GLY A 4 13.37 11.61 2.23
CA GLY A 4 12.57 12.83 2.39
C GLY A 4 11.45 12.73 3.42
N PHE A 5 11.19 11.54 3.98
CA PHE A 5 10.27 11.35 5.10
C PHE A 5 10.78 12.05 6.37
N LYS A 6 9.92 12.87 6.95
CA LYS A 6 10.12 13.55 8.24
C LYS A 6 9.29 12.85 9.29
N VAL A 7 9.92 12.57 10.42
CA VAL A 7 9.23 11.99 11.58
C VAL A 7 8.74 13.15 12.44
N GLU A 8 7.45 13.13 12.75
CA GLU A 8 6.77 14.06 13.65
C GLU A 8 6.01 13.24 14.70
N ALA A 9 5.35 13.90 15.66
CA ALA A 9 4.45 13.19 16.57
C ALA A 9 3.13 12.91 15.85
N PHE A 10 2.66 11.66 15.92
CA PHE A 10 1.42 11.20 15.31
C PHE A 10 0.47 10.71 16.40
N ASN A 11 -0.81 11.08 16.33
CA ASN A 11 -1.81 10.48 17.20
C ASN A 11 -2.12 9.06 16.72
N LEU A 12 -2.34 8.89 15.42
CA LEU A 12 -2.67 7.61 14.81
C LEU A 12 -1.83 7.32 13.56
N VAL A 13 -1.13 6.18 13.59
CA VAL A 13 -0.47 5.60 12.41
C VAL A 13 -1.24 4.38 11.93
N LEU A 14 -1.61 4.37 10.64
CA LEU A 14 -2.19 3.21 9.98
C LEU A 14 -1.14 2.55 9.08
N ILE A 15 -0.79 1.30 9.41
CA ILE A 15 0.11 0.46 8.62
C ILE A 15 -0.73 -0.51 7.79
N LYS A 16 -0.64 -0.42 6.46
CA LYS A 16 -1.30 -1.31 5.50
C LYS A 16 -0.31 -2.31 4.90
N PRO A 17 -0.17 -3.52 5.47
CA PRO A 17 0.66 -4.56 4.87
C PRO A 17 -0.05 -5.23 3.68
N ASN A 18 0.62 -6.14 2.96
CA ASN A 18 0.01 -7.01 1.93
C ASN A 18 -0.19 -8.42 2.51
N ILE A 19 -1.11 -8.63 3.45
CA ILE A 19 -1.25 -9.93 4.14
C ILE A 19 -2.40 -10.79 3.62
N CYS A 20 -3.45 -10.19 3.06
CA CYS A 20 -4.57 -10.95 2.48
C CYS A 20 -4.37 -11.26 0.97
N GLY A 21 -3.19 -10.91 0.43
CA GLY A 21 -2.73 -11.27 -0.91
C GLY A 21 -1.88 -12.53 -0.93
N LEU A 22 -1.02 -12.66 -1.96
CA LEU A 22 -0.09 -13.79 -2.12
C LEU A 22 1.36 -13.45 -1.75
N TYR A 23 1.70 -12.16 -1.72
CA TYR A 23 3.05 -11.65 -1.50
C TYR A 23 3.07 -10.89 -0.17
N HIS A 24 3.32 -11.60 0.93
CA HIS A 24 3.35 -11.01 2.27
C HIS A 24 4.73 -10.44 2.61
N PRO A 25 4.83 -9.21 3.13
CA PRO A 25 6.10 -8.68 3.65
C PRO A 25 6.61 -9.57 4.79
N SER A 26 7.93 -9.62 4.98
CA SER A 26 8.49 -10.34 6.13
C SER A 26 8.03 -9.75 7.46
N LEU A 27 7.86 -10.61 8.47
CA LEU A 27 7.56 -10.17 9.83
C LEU A 27 8.66 -9.27 10.40
N ASP A 28 9.91 -9.52 10.04
CA ASP A 28 11.04 -8.70 10.48
C ASP A 28 10.96 -7.28 9.93
N LEU A 29 10.52 -7.12 8.67
CA LEU A 29 10.27 -5.80 8.10
C LEU A 29 9.13 -5.12 8.84
N LEU A 30 8.00 -5.81 9.03
CA LEU A 30 6.85 -5.26 9.74
C LEU A 30 7.22 -4.84 11.17
N ARG A 31 7.94 -5.70 11.92
CA ARG A 31 8.50 -5.40 13.25
C ARG A 31 9.35 -4.14 13.22
N SER A 32 10.21 -3.99 12.21
CA SER A 32 11.12 -2.86 12.08
C SER A 32 10.36 -1.56 11.81
N VAL A 33 9.32 -1.59 10.97
CA VAL A 33 8.45 -0.43 10.73
C VAL A 33 7.74 -0.02 12.01
N VAL A 34 7.12 -0.97 12.70
CA VAL A 34 6.40 -0.69 13.95
C VAL A 34 7.34 -0.10 15.01
N ARG A 35 8.49 -0.74 15.26
CA ARG A 35 9.49 -0.25 16.23
C ARG A 35 10.03 1.14 15.89
N PHE A 36 10.17 1.45 14.61
CA PHE A 36 10.64 2.76 14.17
C PHE A 36 9.61 3.86 14.48
N LEU A 37 8.32 3.57 14.35
CA LEU A 37 7.23 4.54 14.51
C LEU A 37 6.68 4.63 15.93
N GLU A 38 6.80 3.56 16.72
CA GLU A 38 6.26 3.46 18.08
C GLU A 38 6.63 4.64 19.00
N PRO A 39 7.90 5.12 19.05
CA PRO A 39 8.26 6.24 19.92
C PRO A 39 7.60 7.58 19.55
N TYR A 40 7.03 7.67 18.35
CA TYR A 40 6.46 8.87 17.76
C TYR A 40 4.94 8.80 17.59
N SER A 41 4.32 7.70 18.04
CA SER A 41 2.91 7.42 17.76
C SER A 41 2.14 7.16 19.05
N ASP A 42 0.96 7.76 19.19
CA ASP A 42 0.07 7.44 20.30
C ASP A 42 -0.67 6.10 20.10
N GLU A 43 -1.04 5.78 18.87
CA GLU A 43 -1.60 4.48 18.48
C GLU A 43 -1.04 4.05 17.12
N ILE A 44 -0.75 2.76 16.99
CA ILE A 44 -0.43 2.12 15.70
C ILE A 44 -1.46 1.03 15.41
N ILE A 45 -2.08 1.12 14.24
CA ILE A 45 -3.00 0.09 13.76
C ILE A 45 -2.39 -0.59 12.54
N ILE A 46 -2.25 -1.91 12.58
CA ILE A 46 -1.96 -2.72 11.39
C ILE A 46 -3.29 -3.15 10.78
N GLY A 47 -3.68 -2.47 9.69
CA GLY A 47 -4.98 -2.63 9.07
C GLY A 47 -4.94 -3.33 7.71
N GLU A 48 -5.87 -4.26 7.48
CA GLU A 48 -6.08 -4.93 6.20
C GLU A 48 -7.57 -5.14 5.93
N THR A 49 -7.98 -5.32 4.66
CA THR A 49 -9.35 -5.69 4.31
C THR A 49 -9.47 -7.13 3.83
N GLU A 50 -10.67 -7.70 4.01
CA GLU A 50 -11.06 -9.00 3.48
C GLU A 50 -10.76 -9.12 1.97
N SER A 51 -10.09 -10.19 1.56
CA SER A 51 -9.92 -10.56 0.16
C SER A 51 -10.90 -11.67 -0.23
N MET A 52 -10.90 -12.12 -1.49
CA MET A 52 -11.75 -13.24 -1.89
C MET A 52 -11.38 -14.57 -1.22
N ILE A 53 -10.15 -14.68 -0.73
CA ILE A 53 -9.56 -15.94 -0.26
C ILE A 53 -9.27 -15.92 1.24
N HIS A 54 -9.12 -14.74 1.85
CA HIS A 54 -8.60 -14.59 3.20
C HIS A 54 -9.33 -13.48 3.97
N SER A 55 -9.64 -13.75 5.24
CA SER A 55 -10.01 -12.71 6.20
C SER A 55 -8.76 -12.11 6.87
N PRO A 56 -8.77 -10.83 7.27
CA PRO A 56 -7.64 -10.21 7.96
C PRO A 56 -7.34 -10.91 9.28
N ASP A 57 -8.36 -11.18 10.11
CA ASP A 57 -8.23 -11.84 11.41
C ASP A 57 -7.46 -13.17 11.30
N GLU A 58 -7.82 -14.02 10.32
CA GLU A 58 -7.12 -15.29 10.09
C GLU A 58 -5.67 -15.10 9.62
N GLN A 59 -5.41 -14.09 8.77
CA GLN A 59 -4.06 -13.85 8.27
C GLN A 59 -3.15 -13.24 9.32
N PHE A 60 -3.66 -12.35 10.17
CA PHE A 60 -2.90 -11.81 11.28
C PHE A 60 -2.43 -12.92 12.22
N GLU A 61 -3.28 -13.91 12.47
CA GLU A 61 -2.92 -15.08 13.29
C GLU A 61 -1.96 -16.01 12.54
N ARG A 62 -2.34 -16.47 11.35
CA ARG A 62 -1.57 -17.44 10.54
C ARG A 62 -0.15 -16.96 10.22
N LEU A 63 0.00 -15.68 9.93
CA LEU A 63 1.29 -15.08 9.60
C LEU A 63 2.06 -14.65 10.84
N GLY A 64 1.50 -14.76 12.05
CA GLY A 64 2.19 -14.41 13.30
C GLY A 64 2.27 -12.92 13.59
N VAL A 65 1.43 -12.09 12.96
CA VAL A 65 1.34 -10.65 13.24
C VAL A 65 0.81 -10.43 14.66
N ASN A 66 -0.21 -11.18 15.09
CA ASN A 66 -0.75 -11.04 16.46
C ASN A 66 0.32 -11.34 17.52
N ARG A 67 1.02 -12.47 17.38
CA ARG A 67 2.14 -12.84 18.25
C ARG A 67 3.24 -11.77 18.26
N LEU A 68 3.59 -11.24 17.10
CA LEU A 68 4.57 -10.15 16.99
C LEU A 68 4.16 -8.94 17.84
N LEU A 69 2.88 -8.56 17.81
CA LEU A 69 2.38 -7.42 18.58
C LEU A 69 2.35 -7.71 20.09
N GLU A 70 1.96 -8.92 20.49
CA GLU A 70 2.00 -9.35 21.89
C GLU A 70 3.43 -9.27 22.47
N GLU A 71 4.44 -9.70 21.71
CA GLU A 71 5.86 -9.63 22.10
C GLU A 71 6.37 -8.19 22.22
N MET A 72 5.86 -7.28 21.39
CA MET A 72 6.25 -5.87 21.42
C MET A 72 5.56 -5.12 22.55
N GLY A 73 4.31 -5.49 22.88
CA GLY A 73 3.47 -4.74 23.80
C GLY A 73 3.08 -3.37 23.24
N GLY A 74 2.67 -2.45 24.11
CA GLY A 74 2.43 -1.06 23.73
C GLY A 74 1.05 -0.80 23.11
N ARG A 75 0.94 0.34 22.42
CA ARG A 75 -0.32 0.89 21.88
C ARG A 75 -0.52 0.47 20.42
N ILE A 76 -0.38 -0.83 20.18
CA ILE A 76 -0.37 -1.41 18.82
C ILE A 76 -1.45 -2.49 18.72
N ARG A 77 -2.26 -2.46 17.67
CA ARG A 77 -3.28 -3.48 17.42
C ARG A 77 -3.46 -3.79 15.94
N THR A 78 -4.11 -4.90 15.63
CA THR A 78 -4.60 -5.21 14.29
C THR A 78 -6.03 -4.70 14.09
N SER A 79 -6.43 -4.45 12.84
CA SER A 79 -7.83 -4.15 12.49
C SER A 79 -8.23 -4.76 11.15
N ASP A 80 -9.40 -5.41 11.12
CA ASP A 80 -10.12 -5.73 9.88
C ASP A 80 -10.85 -4.47 9.39
N LEU A 81 -10.22 -3.77 8.46
CA LEU A 81 -10.71 -2.54 7.86
C LEU A 81 -12.01 -2.74 7.06
N SER A 82 -12.39 -3.98 6.72
CA SER A 82 -13.69 -4.24 6.09
C SER A 82 -14.87 -4.03 7.04
N ARG A 83 -14.63 -4.01 8.35
CA ARG A 83 -15.65 -3.79 9.40
C ARG A 83 -15.76 -2.35 9.85
N GLU A 84 -14.81 -1.51 9.44
CA GLU A 84 -14.80 -0.09 9.79
C GLU A 84 -15.93 0.67 9.05
N PRO A 85 -16.45 1.76 9.65
CA PRO A 85 -17.37 2.65 8.95
C PRO A 85 -16.79 3.12 7.61
N LEU A 86 -17.61 3.09 6.57
CA LEU A 86 -17.17 3.45 5.22
C LEU A 86 -17.55 4.89 4.87
N VAL A 87 -16.66 5.56 4.16
CA VAL A 87 -16.85 6.89 3.60
C VAL A 87 -16.75 6.82 2.09
N GLU A 88 -17.57 7.62 1.42
CA GLU A 88 -17.54 7.73 -0.03
C GLU A 88 -16.73 8.96 -0.43
N VAL A 89 -15.77 8.77 -1.33
CA VAL A 89 -14.88 9.83 -1.81
C VAL A 89 -14.93 9.85 -3.34
N ASN A 90 -15.13 11.02 -3.93
CA ASN A 90 -15.14 11.18 -5.38
C ASN A 90 -13.72 11.00 -5.95
N VAL A 91 -13.61 10.30 -7.07
CA VAL A 91 -12.37 10.24 -7.85
C VAL A 91 -12.28 11.49 -8.74
N PRO A 92 -11.20 12.29 -8.67
CA PRO A 92 -11.12 13.56 -9.40
C PRO A 92 -11.22 13.43 -10.94
N LYS A 93 -10.54 12.43 -11.51
CA LYS A 93 -10.49 12.15 -12.95
C LYS A 93 -10.71 10.65 -13.17
N PRO A 94 -11.96 10.16 -13.03
CA PRO A 94 -12.21 8.72 -13.02
C PRO A 94 -11.91 8.10 -14.38
N HIS A 95 -11.14 7.02 -14.38
CA HIS A 95 -10.98 6.11 -15.51
C HIS A 95 -12.17 5.15 -15.58
N VAL A 96 -12.57 4.58 -14.44
CA VAL A 96 -13.69 3.61 -14.35
C VAL A 96 -14.53 3.72 -13.07
N LEU A 97 -13.98 4.20 -11.96
CA LEU A 97 -14.70 4.37 -10.69
C LEU A 97 -14.93 5.87 -10.43
N GLU A 98 -16.19 6.31 -10.45
CA GLU A 98 -16.53 7.70 -10.11
C GLU A 98 -16.29 8.01 -8.62
N ARG A 99 -16.45 7.00 -7.76
CA ARG A 99 -16.32 7.12 -6.30
C ARG A 99 -15.71 5.87 -5.70
N LEU A 100 -14.99 6.05 -4.60
CA LEU A 100 -14.42 4.98 -3.79
C LEU A 100 -15.12 4.93 -2.43
N ARG A 101 -15.45 3.72 -1.98
CA ARG A 101 -15.88 3.48 -0.59
C ARG A 101 -14.67 2.99 0.20
N LEU A 102 -14.17 3.83 1.10
CA LEU A 102 -12.94 3.59 1.85
C LEU A 102 -13.24 3.48 3.36
N PRO A 103 -12.45 2.74 4.13
CA PRO A 103 -12.52 2.75 5.59
C PRO A 103 -12.29 4.17 6.12
N ARG A 104 -13.15 4.67 7.01
CA ARG A 104 -13.01 5.99 7.64
C ARG A 104 -11.66 6.14 8.34
N LEU A 105 -11.18 5.06 8.97
CA LEU A 105 -9.87 5.01 9.63
C LEU A 105 -8.71 5.44 8.72
N LEU A 106 -8.82 5.23 7.40
CA LEU A 106 -7.82 5.69 6.43
C LEU A 106 -7.72 7.22 6.36
N LEU A 107 -8.84 7.93 6.54
CA LEU A 107 -8.89 9.39 6.52
C LEU A 107 -8.58 10.01 7.87
N ASP A 108 -8.81 9.26 8.95
CA ASP A 108 -8.60 9.73 10.33
C ASP A 108 -7.14 9.52 10.79
N ALA A 109 -6.35 8.70 10.08
CA ALA A 109 -4.94 8.48 10.38
C ALA A 109 -4.07 9.70 10.02
N ASP A 110 -3.16 10.09 10.91
CA ASP A 110 -2.18 11.15 10.67
C ASP A 110 -1.07 10.68 9.72
N LEU A 111 -0.81 9.36 9.69
CA LEU A 111 0.22 8.76 8.86
C LEU A 111 -0.26 7.41 8.29
N LEU A 112 -0.27 7.31 6.96
CA LEU A 112 -0.51 6.06 6.23
C LEU A 112 0.80 5.45 5.73
N VAL A 113 1.16 4.29 6.28
CA VAL A 113 2.34 3.52 5.89
C VAL A 113 1.94 2.29 5.09
N ASN A 114 2.34 2.25 3.82
CA ASN A 114 2.06 1.15 2.92
C ASN A 114 3.24 0.15 2.89
N VAL A 115 3.00 -1.11 3.25
CA VAL A 115 4.05 -2.14 3.40
C VAL A 115 3.80 -3.32 2.46
N PRO A 116 3.96 -3.15 1.14
CA PRO A 116 3.79 -4.23 0.18
C PRO A 116 5.02 -5.14 0.11
N LYS A 117 4.85 -6.32 -0.50
CA LYS A 117 5.96 -7.10 -1.06
C LYS A 117 5.91 -7.09 -2.58
N VAL A 118 7.08 -6.92 -3.19
CA VAL A 118 7.20 -6.93 -4.65
C VAL A 118 6.91 -8.32 -5.20
N GLY A 119 6.19 -8.37 -6.32
CA GLY A 119 5.91 -9.60 -7.05
C GLY A 119 5.49 -9.32 -8.48
N SER A 120 5.38 -10.35 -9.31
CA SER A 120 4.82 -10.25 -10.65
C SER A 120 3.36 -10.71 -10.66
N HIS A 121 2.58 -10.28 -11.65
CA HIS A 121 1.19 -10.70 -11.81
C HIS A 121 0.83 -10.76 -13.29
N SER A 122 0.05 -11.75 -13.71
CA SER A 122 -0.30 -11.95 -15.13
C SER A 122 -1.05 -10.77 -15.73
N THR A 123 -2.02 -10.20 -15.00
CA THR A 123 -2.83 -9.06 -15.47
C THR A 123 -2.12 -7.71 -15.35
N THR A 124 -1.64 -7.33 -14.16
CA THR A 124 -1.09 -5.98 -13.90
C THR A 124 0.42 -5.89 -14.09
N VAL A 125 1.08 -6.99 -14.47
CA VAL A 125 2.55 -7.15 -14.60
C VAL A 125 3.31 -7.06 -13.27
N LEU A 126 3.03 -6.06 -12.44
CA LEU A 126 3.63 -5.81 -11.14
C LEU A 126 2.60 -5.92 -10.01
N THR A 127 3.04 -6.48 -8.88
CA THR A 127 2.48 -6.28 -7.54
C THR A 127 3.47 -5.44 -6.74
N CYS A 128 3.08 -4.23 -6.35
CA CYS A 128 3.85 -3.35 -5.45
C CYS A 128 2.92 -2.24 -4.90
N ALA A 129 3.45 -1.09 -4.49
CA ALA A 129 2.82 -0.09 -3.65
C ALA A 129 1.45 0.35 -4.14
N LEU A 130 1.29 0.70 -5.42
CA LEU A 130 0.00 1.14 -5.97
C LEU A 130 -1.03 0.02 -5.94
N LYS A 131 -0.64 -1.19 -6.34
CA LYS A 131 -1.54 -2.36 -6.33
C LYS A 131 -1.92 -2.79 -4.91
N ASN A 132 -1.09 -2.55 -3.89
CA ASN A 132 -1.44 -2.90 -2.52
C ASN A 132 -2.62 -2.06 -1.98
N LEU A 133 -2.79 -0.83 -2.50
CA LEU A 133 -3.91 0.04 -2.13
C LEU A 133 -5.26 -0.46 -2.66
N PHE A 134 -5.26 -1.33 -3.67
CA PHE A 134 -6.48 -2.08 -4.04
C PHE A 134 -7.02 -2.91 -2.86
N GLY A 135 -6.14 -3.34 -1.96
CA GLY A 135 -6.49 -3.99 -0.70
C GLY A 135 -7.14 -3.07 0.33
N LEU A 136 -7.42 -1.80 0.03
CA LEU A 136 -8.22 -0.92 0.91
C LEU A 136 -9.69 -0.87 0.52
N LEU A 137 -10.06 -1.43 -0.63
CA LEU A 137 -11.45 -1.50 -1.07
C LEU A 137 -12.16 -2.64 -0.32
N PRO A 138 -13.13 -2.38 0.57
CA PRO A 138 -13.67 -3.37 1.52
C PRO A 138 -14.70 -4.35 0.91
N GLN A 139 -14.90 -4.34 -0.42
CA GLN A 139 -15.93 -5.18 -1.04
C GLN A 139 -15.53 -6.67 -1.02
N LYS A 140 -16.37 -7.51 -0.41
CA LYS A 140 -16.17 -8.97 -0.31
C LYS A 140 -15.91 -9.67 -1.64
N ARG A 141 -16.55 -9.21 -2.74
CA ARG A 141 -16.35 -9.74 -4.10
C ARG A 141 -15.59 -8.77 -5.01
N LYS A 142 -14.64 -8.01 -4.43
CA LYS A 142 -13.91 -6.94 -5.14
C LYS A 142 -13.31 -7.40 -6.47
N TYR A 143 -12.73 -8.58 -6.57
CA TYR A 143 -12.14 -9.02 -7.84
C TYR A 143 -13.19 -9.26 -8.93
N SER A 144 -14.30 -9.93 -8.64
CA SER A 144 -15.38 -10.13 -9.61
C SER A 144 -16.00 -8.79 -10.05
N LEU A 145 -16.00 -7.79 -9.17
CA LEU A 145 -16.51 -6.46 -9.46
C LEU A 145 -15.54 -5.63 -10.30
N TYR A 146 -14.26 -5.63 -9.95
CA TYR A 146 -13.26 -4.70 -10.50
C TYR A 146 -12.43 -5.29 -11.64
N HIS A 147 -12.22 -6.61 -11.69
CA HIS A 147 -11.45 -7.24 -12.77
C HIS A 147 -12.06 -6.98 -14.16
N PRO A 148 -13.39 -7.06 -14.37
CA PRO A 148 -14.01 -6.72 -15.65
C PRO A 148 -13.83 -5.25 -16.07
N LEU A 149 -13.60 -4.34 -15.11
CA LEU A 149 -13.38 -2.91 -15.37
C LEU A 149 -11.93 -2.60 -15.80
N GLY A 150 -11.04 -3.60 -15.76
CA GLY A 150 -9.62 -3.43 -16.03
C GLY A 150 -8.88 -2.96 -14.78
N MET A 151 -8.13 -3.89 -14.17
CA MET A 151 -7.45 -3.67 -12.89
C MET A 151 -6.52 -2.44 -12.90
N ASP A 152 -5.83 -2.16 -14.01
CA ASP A 152 -4.95 -0.99 -14.09
C ASP A 152 -5.71 0.34 -13.97
N ASN A 153 -6.92 0.43 -14.54
CA ASN A 153 -7.76 1.63 -14.44
C ASN A 153 -8.23 1.83 -12.99
N VAL A 154 -8.65 0.74 -12.34
CA VAL A 154 -9.09 0.76 -10.94
C VAL A 154 -7.93 1.16 -10.01
N ILE A 155 -6.73 0.64 -10.25
CA ILE A 155 -5.53 1.03 -9.47
C ILE A 155 -5.22 2.52 -9.66
N ALA A 156 -5.33 3.03 -10.89
CA ALA A 156 -5.11 4.44 -11.17
C ALA A 156 -6.13 5.34 -10.45
N ASP A 157 -7.42 4.98 -10.48
CA ASP A 157 -8.48 5.70 -9.75
C ASP A 157 -8.22 5.75 -8.23
N ILE A 158 -7.78 4.63 -7.64
CA ILE A 158 -7.41 4.57 -6.23
C ILE A 158 -6.23 5.50 -5.93
N ALA A 159 -5.21 5.52 -6.78
CA ALA A 159 -4.01 6.32 -6.58
C ALA A 159 -4.24 7.83 -6.66
N GLN A 160 -5.35 8.29 -7.25
CA GLN A 160 -5.75 9.68 -7.22
C GLN A 160 -6.25 10.12 -5.83
N VAL A 161 -6.85 9.19 -5.09
CA VAL A 161 -7.50 9.45 -3.80
C VAL A 161 -6.63 9.05 -2.62
N VAL A 162 -6.04 7.86 -2.64
CA VAL A 162 -5.25 7.30 -1.55
C VAL A 162 -3.76 7.50 -1.81
N LYS A 163 -3.12 8.31 -0.96
CA LYS A 163 -1.71 8.66 -1.07
C LYS A 163 -0.99 8.29 0.22
N PRO A 164 -0.31 7.14 0.28
CA PRO A 164 0.50 6.79 1.44
C PRO A 164 1.62 7.80 1.65
N ASP A 165 1.82 8.21 2.89
CA ASP A 165 2.90 9.12 3.30
C ASP A 165 4.26 8.43 3.24
N LEU A 166 4.27 7.10 3.46
CA LEU A 166 5.46 6.28 3.41
C LEU A 166 5.16 4.91 2.79
N ASN A 167 5.99 4.50 1.83
CA ASN A 167 5.97 3.17 1.24
C ASN A 167 7.24 2.44 1.65
N VAL A 168 7.09 1.30 2.32
CA VAL A 168 8.19 0.43 2.77
C VAL A 168 8.02 -0.94 2.11
N VAL A 169 8.68 -1.14 0.97
CA VAL A 169 8.50 -2.31 0.13
C VAL A 169 9.50 -3.40 0.50
N ASP A 170 9.00 -4.58 0.84
CA ASP A 170 9.78 -5.81 0.88
C ASP A 170 10.15 -6.19 -0.57
N ALA A 171 11.43 -6.06 -0.91
CA ALA A 171 11.98 -6.41 -2.21
C ALA A 171 12.89 -7.65 -2.15
N GLY A 172 12.61 -8.56 -1.20
CA GLY A 172 13.40 -9.75 -0.92
C GLY A 172 14.64 -9.41 -0.10
N VAL A 173 15.80 -9.38 -0.75
CA VAL A 173 17.08 -9.06 -0.08
C VAL A 173 17.30 -7.57 0.16
N LYS A 174 16.44 -6.70 -0.40
CA LYS A 174 16.45 -5.25 -0.21
C LYS A 174 15.10 -4.79 0.33
N VAL A 175 15.11 -3.62 0.98
CA VAL A 175 13.91 -2.86 1.32
C VAL A 175 13.96 -1.56 0.53
N LEU A 176 12.90 -1.24 -0.20
CA LEU A 176 12.78 0.04 -0.90
C LEU A 176 11.90 0.96 -0.07
N VAL A 177 12.34 2.20 0.15
CA VAL A 177 11.59 3.18 0.93
C VAL A 177 11.39 4.45 0.11
N GLY A 178 10.14 4.91 0.01
CA GLY A 178 9.80 6.11 -0.74
C GLY A 178 8.50 6.76 -0.25
N THR A 179 8.41 8.08 -0.40
CA THR A 179 7.23 8.89 -0.04
C THR A 179 6.23 9.04 -1.19
N ASP A 180 6.53 8.48 -2.37
CA ASP A 180 5.62 8.45 -3.51
C ASP A 180 5.49 7.01 -4.04
N ALA A 181 4.25 6.50 -4.10
CA ALA A 181 3.98 5.12 -4.50
C ALA A 181 4.34 4.84 -5.96
N LEU A 182 4.15 5.81 -6.87
CA LEU A 182 4.50 5.65 -8.29
C LEU A 182 6.03 5.58 -8.47
N ALA A 183 6.78 6.49 -7.86
CA ALA A 183 8.25 6.46 -7.87
C ALA A 183 8.79 5.16 -7.28
N THR A 184 8.18 4.70 -6.18
CA THR A 184 8.53 3.44 -5.52
C THR A 184 8.29 2.24 -6.43
N ASP A 185 7.17 2.20 -7.16
CA ASP A 185 6.86 1.12 -8.10
C ASP A 185 7.75 1.12 -9.35
N ILE A 186 8.16 2.30 -9.83
CA ILE A 186 9.18 2.44 -10.89
C ILE A 186 10.52 1.84 -10.41
N ALA A 187 10.93 2.13 -9.18
CA ALA A 187 12.13 1.57 -8.59
C ALA A 187 12.02 0.04 -8.40
N ALA A 188 10.90 -0.43 -7.84
CA ALA A 188 10.66 -1.83 -7.56
C ALA A 188 10.59 -2.68 -8.83
N SER A 189 9.91 -2.20 -9.87
CA SER A 189 9.85 -2.90 -11.17
C SER A 189 11.23 -3.07 -11.79
N ARG A 190 12.09 -2.05 -11.76
CA ARG A 190 13.49 -2.16 -12.20
C ARG A 190 14.27 -3.19 -11.37
N HIS A 191 14.11 -3.17 -10.04
CA HIS A 191 14.78 -4.11 -9.14
C HIS A 191 14.47 -5.57 -9.46
N ILE A 192 13.23 -5.89 -9.87
CA ILE A 192 12.84 -7.25 -10.26
C ILE A 192 12.91 -7.51 -11.78
N GLY A 193 13.58 -6.65 -12.55
CA GLY A 193 13.82 -6.84 -13.98
C GLY A 193 12.59 -6.61 -14.89
N LEU A 194 11.55 -5.95 -14.39
CA LEU A 194 10.40 -5.54 -15.19
C LEU A 194 10.64 -4.18 -15.83
N ASN A 195 10.17 -4.01 -17.07
CA ASN A 195 10.17 -2.71 -17.74
C ASN A 195 8.98 -1.87 -17.24
N PRO A 196 9.19 -0.70 -16.58
CA PRO A 196 8.10 0.13 -16.09
C PRO A 196 7.10 0.56 -17.17
N LEU A 197 7.57 0.75 -18.42
CA LEU A 197 6.72 1.15 -19.54
C LEU A 197 5.70 0.08 -19.95
N ARG A 198 5.87 -1.17 -19.51
CA ARG A 198 4.92 -2.26 -19.75
C ARG A 198 3.83 -2.35 -18.68
N ILE A 199 3.91 -1.54 -17.63
CA ILE A 199 3.00 -1.58 -16.48
C ILE A 199 1.97 -0.45 -16.66
N LYS A 200 0.77 -0.80 -17.11
CA LYS A 200 -0.23 0.18 -17.58
C LYS A 200 -0.64 1.17 -16.48
N HIS A 201 -0.88 0.72 -15.25
CA HIS A 201 -1.24 1.63 -14.16
C HIS A 201 -0.15 2.65 -13.81
N LEU A 202 1.15 2.37 -14.02
CA LEU A 202 2.20 3.38 -13.81
C LEU A 202 2.05 4.54 -14.80
N ARG A 203 1.72 4.21 -16.07
CA ARG A 203 1.46 5.22 -17.10
C ARG A 203 0.22 6.04 -16.77
N LEU A 204 -0.89 5.39 -16.41
CA LEU A 204 -2.12 6.10 -16.06
C LEU A 204 -1.93 7.05 -14.87
N VAL A 205 -1.25 6.61 -13.81
CA VAL A 205 -1.00 7.46 -12.63
C VAL A 205 -0.07 8.63 -12.97
N ALA A 206 0.89 8.46 -13.90
CA ALA A 206 1.70 9.56 -14.40
C ALA A 206 0.85 10.58 -15.18
N GLU A 207 0.00 10.10 -16.08
CA GLU A 207 -0.92 10.92 -16.89
C GLU A 207 -1.91 11.70 -16.02
N ASP A 208 -2.46 11.08 -14.98
CA ASP A 208 -3.38 11.73 -14.02
C ASP A 208 -2.73 12.95 -13.32
N ARG A 209 -1.41 12.86 -13.11
CA ARG A 209 -0.54 13.89 -12.53
C ARG A 209 0.00 14.88 -13.57
N GLY A 210 -0.36 14.73 -14.85
CA GLY A 210 0.07 15.61 -15.94
C GLY A 210 1.53 15.40 -16.35
N ALA A 211 2.07 14.20 -16.18
CA ALA A 211 3.45 13.87 -16.52
C ALA A 211 3.54 12.63 -17.42
N GLU A 212 4.58 12.59 -18.26
CA GLU A 212 4.95 11.39 -19.01
C GLU A 212 5.74 10.43 -18.10
N LEU A 213 5.42 9.13 -18.17
CA LEU A 213 6.07 8.13 -17.33
C LEU A 213 7.59 8.09 -17.56
N GLN A 214 8.03 8.30 -18.80
CA GLN A 214 9.43 8.33 -19.22
C GLN A 214 10.22 9.42 -18.51
N ASP A 215 9.61 10.58 -18.25
CA ASP A 215 10.27 11.70 -17.58
C ASP A 215 10.41 11.41 -16.09
N LEU A 216 9.37 10.88 -15.45
CA LEU A 216 9.44 10.40 -14.07
C LEU A 216 10.50 9.31 -13.91
N MET A 217 10.58 8.38 -14.85
CA MET A 217 11.59 7.32 -14.86
C MET A 217 13.03 7.86 -14.85
N ARG A 218 13.28 9.02 -15.45
CA ARG A 218 14.61 9.68 -15.45
C ARG A 218 14.87 10.45 -14.16
N SER A 219 13.82 10.87 -13.46
CA SER A 219 13.92 11.75 -12.30
C SER A 219 13.86 11.03 -10.95
N VAL A 220 13.54 9.73 -10.88
CA VAL A 220 13.50 8.97 -9.61
C VAL A 220 14.94 8.73 -9.12
N PRO A 221 15.40 9.40 -8.04
CA PRO A 221 16.72 9.14 -7.48
C PRO A 221 16.70 7.82 -6.72
N LEU A 222 17.70 6.98 -6.95
CA LEU A 222 17.95 5.78 -6.14
C LEU A 222 19.17 6.04 -5.28
N ILE A 223 18.97 6.01 -3.96
CA ILE A 223 20.02 6.22 -2.97
C ILE A 223 20.19 4.91 -2.21
N GLU A 224 21.30 4.23 -2.43
CA GLU A 224 21.67 3.05 -1.63
C GLU A 224 22.29 3.50 -0.29
N VAL A 225 21.92 2.82 0.79
CA VAL A 225 22.32 3.11 2.17
C VAL A 225 22.84 1.85 2.83
#